data_AF-A0A6J4WU71-F1
#
_entry.id   AF-A0A6J4WU71-F1
#
_cell.length_a   1.000
_cell.length_b   1.000
_cell.length_c   1.000
_cell.angle_alpha   90.00
_cell.angle_beta   90.00
_cell.angle_gamma   90.00
#
_symmetry.space_group_name_H-M   'P 1'
#
loop_
_entity.id
_entity.type
_entity.pdbx_description
1 polymer ?
#
loop_
_entity_poly.entity_id
_entity_poly.type
_entity_poly.pdbx_seq_one_letter_code
_entity_poly.pdbx_strand_id
1 'polypeptide(L)' 'MADTDSHIETEEEREEGHVDSREKNFECENKDPHLGCDPGIDVAG' A
#
# COMPACT_ATOMS: atom_id res chain seq x y z
N MET A 1 17.93 17.96 -17.06
CA MET A 1 16.55 18.14 -16.59
C MET A 1 16.54 17.74 -15.12
N ALA A 2 16.23 18.68 -14.23
CA ALA A 2 16.04 18.34 -12.82
C ALA A 2 14.67 17.67 -12.72
N ASP A 3 14.69 16.38 -12.42
CA ASP A 3 13.50 15.62 -12.05
C ASP A 3 13.06 16.16 -10.70
N THR A 4 12.18 17.16 -10.72
CA THR A 4 11.52 17.65 -9.52
C THR A 4 10.43 16.65 -9.18
N ASP A 5 10.84 15.49 -8.65
CA ASP A 5 9.96 14.57 -7.95
C ASP A 5 9.44 15.32 -6.73
N SER A 6 8.41 16.11 -6.97
CA SER A 6 7.66 16.76 -5.94
C SER A 6 6.87 15.63 -5.34
N HIS A 7 7.11 15.29 -4.08
CA HIS A 7 6.32 14.32 -3.31
C HIS A 7 4.87 14.83 -3.06
N ILE A 8 4.29 15.44 -4.09
CA ILE A 8 2.99 16.06 -4.18
C ILE A 8 2.24 15.20 -5.18
N GLU A 9 1.16 14.58 -4.70
CA GLU A 9 0.38 13.66 -5.51
C GLU A 9 -0.22 14.37 -6.71
N THR A 10 -0.20 13.71 -7.87
CA THR A 10 -0.83 14.24 -9.08
C THR A 10 -2.35 14.23 -8.91
N GLU A 11 -3.06 14.99 -9.75
CA GLU A 11 -4.53 14.96 -9.74
C GLU A 11 -5.06 13.56 -10.06
N GLU A 12 -4.35 12.82 -10.91
CA GLU A 12 -4.64 11.42 -11.25
C GLU A 12 -4.50 10.48 -10.04
N GLU A 13 -3.36 10.50 -9.34
CA GLU A 13 -3.14 9.68 -8.12
C GLU A 13 -4.17 9.99 -7.02
N ARG A 14 -4.61 11.25 -6.94
CA ARG A 14 -5.64 11.69 -5.99
C ARG A 14 -7.04 11.24 -6.39
N GLU A 15 -7.36 11.21 -7.68
CA GLU A 15 -8.63 10.70 -8.21
C GLU A 15 -8.72 9.18 -8.14
N GLU A 16 -7.62 8.47 -8.41
CA GLU A 16 -7.52 7.00 -8.26
C GLU A 16 -7.56 6.58 -6.78
N GLY A 17 -6.96 7.38 -5.91
CA GLY A 17 -6.94 7.16 -4.47
C GLY A 17 -5.99 6.05 -4.04
N HIS A 18 -5.41 6.19 -2.85
CA HIS A 18 -4.55 5.14 -2.29
C HIS A 18 -5.36 3.89 -1.98
N VAL A 19 -5.05 2.81 -2.67
CA VAL A 19 -5.65 1.50 -2.40
C VAL A 19 -5.17 1.02 -1.05
N ASP A 20 -6.09 0.96 -0.08
CA ASP A 20 -5.79 0.38 1.23
C ASP A 20 -5.61 -1.13 1.08
N SER A 21 -4.34 -1.54 1.02
CA SER A 21 -3.93 -2.92 0.82
C SER A 21 -3.82 -3.70 2.14
N ARG A 22 -4.03 -3.04 3.29
CA ARG A 22 -3.93 -3.66 4.62
C ARG A 22 -4.99 -4.72 4.86
N GLU A 23 -6.26 -4.45 4.56
CA GLU A 23 -7.33 -5.41 4.81
C GLU A 23 -7.20 -6.64 3.90
N LYS A 24 -6.87 -6.40 2.63
CA LYS A 24 -6.62 -7.45 1.63
C LYS A 24 -5.41 -8.31 1.98
N ASN A 25 -4.46 -7.78 2.75
CA ASN A 25 -3.31 -8.53 3.23
C ASN A 25 -3.71 -9.73 4.13
N PHE A 26 -4.91 -9.75 4.70
CA PHE A 26 -5.38 -10.86 5.53
C PHE A 26 -6.33 -11.82 4.79
N GLU A 27 -6.57 -11.59 3.50
CA GLU A 27 -7.48 -12.36 2.64
C GLU A 27 -6.71 -13.28 1.67
N CYS A 28 -5.81 -14.12 2.19
CA CYS A 28 -5.21 -15.22 1.41
C CYS A 28 -5.15 -16.54 2.19
N GLU A 29 -4.83 -17.63 1.48
CA GLU A 29 -4.78 -18.99 2.04
C GLU A 29 -3.63 -19.22 3.04
N ASN A 30 -2.47 -18.59 2.86
CA ASN A 30 -1.28 -18.76 3.73
C ASN A 30 -0.92 -17.45 4.46
N LYS A 31 -1.89 -16.89 5.18
CA LYS A 31 -1.65 -15.68 5.96
C LYS A 31 -0.89 -15.97 7.25
N ASP A 32 0.16 -15.20 7.50
CA ASP A 32 0.76 -15.11 8.82
C ASP A 32 -0.18 -14.33 9.77
N PRO A 33 -0.41 -14.81 11.00
CA PRO A 33 -1.34 -14.16 11.92
C PRO A 33 -0.94 -12.74 12.34
N HIS A 34 0.32 -12.35 12.17
CA HIS A 34 0.82 -11.02 12.54
C HIS A 34 1.14 -10.16 11.31
N LEU A 35 1.62 -10.77 10.22
CA LEU A 35 2.11 -10.07 9.03
C LEU A 35 1.15 -10.13 7.83
N GLY A 36 0.15 -11.02 7.87
CA GLY A 36 -0.70 -11.28 6.71
C GLY A 36 0.01 -12.10 5.63
N CYS A 37 -0.38 -11.89 4.38
CA CYS A 37 0.07 -12.63 3.20
C CYS A 37 1.29 -12.02 2.52
N ASP A 38 1.40 -10.70 2.61
CA ASP A 38 2.45 -9.87 2.05
C ASP A 38 3.28 -9.28 3.21
N PRO A 39 4.48 -9.84 3.47
CA PRO A 39 5.37 -9.33 4.51
C PRO A 39 5.99 -7.97 4.16
N GLY A 40 5.78 -7.47 2.94
CA GLY A 40 6.16 -6.12 2.51
C GLY A 40 5.13 -5.04 2.90
N ILE A 41 3.92 -5.43 3.27
CA ILE A 41 2.93 -4.55 3.87
C ILE A 41 3.17 -4.50 5.38
N ASP A 42 3.62 -3.35 5.88
CA ASP A 42 3.81 -3.13 7.31
C ASP A 42 2.44 -2.92 7.98
N VAL A 43 1.92 -3.98 8.61
CA VAL A 43 0.70 -3.92 9.41
C VAL A 43 1.08 -3.76 10.87
N ALA A 44 0.65 -2.65 11.50
CA ALA A 44 0.79 -2.49 12.94
C ALA A 44 -0.10 -3.54 13.64
N GLY A 45 0.54 -4.37 14.48
CA GLY A 45 -0.10 -5.47 15.21
C GLY A 45 -1.05 -5.05 16.32
#